data_AF-A0A519YVC2-F1
#
_entry.id   AF-A0A519YVC2-F1
#
_cell.length_a   1.000
_cell.length_b   1.000
_cell.length_c   1.000
_cell.angle_alpha   90.00
_cell.angle_beta   90.00
_cell.angle_gamma   90.00
#
_symmetry.space_group_name_H-M   'P 1'
#
loop_
_entity.id
_entity.type
_entity.pdbx_description
1 polymer ?
#
loop_
_entity_poly.entity_id
_entity_poly.type
_entity_poly.pdbx_seq_one_letter_code
_entity_poly.pdbx_strand_id
1 'polypeptide(L)'
;MTVTAPSPYRVDASGYYGPFGGAYVPEMLYPNVEELRDNYLNIIEDPEFQQEFKQLLRDFAGRPTPLFLAQRLSAEIGTTVYLKREDLCHTGAHKINNTIGQILVAKRLGKQRIVAETGAGQHGVATATVCALMGLECIVYMGAIDIERQKPNVDRMRMLGAKVVPATSGSQTLKDATNEAMRHWISNPTDTHYIIGSVVGPHPYPDMVARFQSIISAETISQLLEQTGRATPDFVLACVGGGSNAAGAFYHYLDEPNVRLIAAEAAAHAG
;
A
#
# COMPACT_ATOMS: atom_id res chain seq x y z
N MET A 1 -20.94 -15.80 22.95
CA MET A 1 -19.77 -15.34 22.18
C MET A 1 -19.19 -16.54 21.47
N THR A 2 -19.64 -16.79 20.24
CA THR A 2 -19.03 -17.84 19.41
C THR A 2 -17.61 -17.40 19.09
N VAL A 3 -16.63 -18.14 19.60
CA VAL A 3 -15.24 -18.01 19.17
C VAL A 3 -15.24 -18.36 17.68
N THR A 4 -15.22 -17.34 16.83
CA THR A 4 -15.02 -17.54 15.40
C THR A 4 -13.65 -18.18 15.23
N ALA A 5 -13.59 -19.29 14.47
CA ALA A 5 -12.32 -19.88 14.11
C ALA A 5 -11.43 -18.81 13.45
N PRO A 6 -10.11 -18.81 13.71
CA PRO A 6 -9.22 -17.85 13.08
C PRO A 6 -9.35 -17.93 11.56
N SER A 7 -9.58 -16.78 10.92
CA SER A 7 -9.69 -16.63 9.48
C SER A 7 -8.56 -17.38 8.76
N PRO A 8 -8.85 -18.26 7.79
CA PRO A 8 -7.82 -18.97 7.02
C PRO A 8 -6.98 -18.04 6.13
N TYR A 9 -7.42 -16.78 5.97
CA TYR A 9 -6.75 -15.76 5.15
C TYR A 9 -5.78 -14.88 5.94
N ARG A 10 -5.53 -15.19 7.22
CA ARG A 10 -4.55 -14.47 8.04
C ARG A 10 -3.15 -15.03 7.82
N VAL A 11 -2.16 -14.15 7.96
CA VAL A 11 -0.75 -14.53 7.99
C VAL A 11 -0.47 -15.36 9.25
N ASP A 12 0.34 -16.40 9.12
CA ASP A 12 0.87 -17.12 10.28
C ASP A 12 2.09 -16.40 10.89
N ALA A 13 2.58 -16.92 12.02
CA ALA A 13 3.72 -16.33 12.74
C ALA A 13 5.04 -16.35 11.93
N SER A 14 5.14 -17.23 10.93
CA SER A 14 6.29 -17.34 10.04
C SER A 14 6.15 -16.47 8.78
N GLY A 15 5.04 -15.72 8.66
CA GLY A 15 4.79 -14.81 7.55
C GLY A 15 4.12 -15.46 6.33
N TYR A 16 3.54 -16.65 6.47
CA TYR A 16 2.90 -17.38 5.38
C TYR A 16 1.37 -17.23 5.38
N TYR A 17 0.81 -17.16 4.16
CA TYR A 17 -0.60 -17.29 3.83
C TYR A 17 -0.79 -18.63 3.12
N GLY A 18 -1.07 -19.69 3.90
CA GLY A 18 -1.02 -21.05 3.39
C GLY A 18 0.38 -21.38 2.83
N PRO A 19 0.53 -21.75 1.55
CA PRO A 19 1.84 -22.05 0.96
C PRO A 19 2.62 -20.82 0.45
N PHE A 20 2.07 -19.61 0.53
CA PHE A 20 2.66 -18.39 -0.04
C PHE A 20 3.19 -17.45 1.05
N GLY A 21 4.18 -16.62 0.75
CA GLY A 21 4.71 -15.61 1.68
C GLY A 21 6.08 -15.99 2.25
N GLY A 22 6.28 -15.73 3.54
CA GLY A 22 7.59 -15.85 4.20
C GLY A 22 8.54 -14.69 3.91
N ALA A 23 9.79 -14.84 4.30
CA ALA A 23 10.85 -13.83 4.10
C ALA A 23 12.08 -14.45 3.44
N TYR A 24 12.06 -14.54 2.11
CA TYR A 24 13.20 -15.01 1.30
C TYR A 24 14.11 -13.84 0.94
N VAL A 25 14.97 -13.43 1.87
CA VAL A 25 15.87 -12.29 1.71
C VAL A 25 17.34 -12.69 1.82
N PRO A 26 18.28 -11.96 1.19
CA PRO A 26 19.70 -12.14 1.45
C PRO A 26 20.03 -11.92 2.93
N GLU A 27 21.04 -12.61 3.43
CA GLU A 27 21.49 -12.52 4.84
C GLU A 27 21.77 -11.07 5.29
N MET A 28 22.32 -10.25 4.39
CA MET A 28 22.60 -8.84 4.66
C MET A 28 21.35 -7.98 4.91
N LEU A 29 20.18 -8.44 4.47
CA LEU A 29 18.90 -7.74 4.66
C LEU A 29 18.13 -8.27 5.87
N TYR A 30 18.51 -9.44 6.39
CA TYR A 30 17.84 -10.11 7.49
C TYR A 30 17.69 -9.21 8.72
N PRO A 31 18.72 -8.52 9.23
CA PRO A 31 18.57 -7.67 10.42
C PRO A 31 17.50 -6.58 10.27
N ASN A 32 17.43 -5.95 9.09
CA ASN A 32 16.48 -4.87 8.84
C ASN A 32 15.03 -5.40 8.77
N VAL A 33 14.84 -6.58 8.20
CA VAL A 33 13.53 -7.23 8.09
C VAL A 33 13.08 -7.77 9.45
N GLU A 34 13.98 -8.35 10.23
CA GLU A 34 13.70 -8.82 11.60
C GLU A 34 13.36 -7.67 12.54
N GLU A 35 14.10 -6.55 12.49
CA GLU A 35 13.76 -5.35 13.28
C GLU A 35 12.32 -4.91 12.98
N LEU A 36 11.93 -4.87 11.71
CA LEU A 36 10.57 -4.52 11.33
C LEU A 36 9.57 -5.59 11.82
N ARG A 37 9.86 -6.88 11.61
CA ARG A 37 8.97 -7.99 11.99
C ARG A 37 8.68 -8.00 13.48
N ASP A 38 9.70 -7.83 14.30
CA ASP A 38 9.59 -7.96 15.76
C ASP A 38 8.91 -6.73 16.39
N ASN A 39 8.85 -5.60 15.67
CA ASN A 39 8.32 -4.35 16.21
C ASN A 39 7.00 -3.87 15.56
N TYR A 40 6.71 -4.19 14.30
CA TYR A 40 5.64 -3.49 13.57
C TYR A 40 4.25 -3.70 14.19
N LEU A 41 3.90 -4.91 14.67
CA LEU A 41 2.58 -5.14 15.29
C LEU A 41 2.40 -4.30 16.55
N ASN A 42 3.38 -4.34 17.45
CA ASN A 42 3.36 -3.53 18.67
C ASN A 42 3.25 -2.03 18.33
N ILE A 43 3.98 -1.59 17.30
CA ILE A 43 3.92 -0.20 16.83
C ILE A 43 2.53 0.16 16.29
N ILE A 44 1.96 -0.65 15.39
CA ILE A 44 0.69 -0.29 14.74
C ILE A 44 -0.51 -0.50 15.66
N GLU A 45 -0.42 -1.36 16.67
CA GLU A 45 -1.48 -1.61 17.64
C GLU A 45 -1.47 -0.61 18.81
N ASP A 46 -0.38 0.16 18.95
CA ASP A 46 -0.27 1.23 19.93
C ASP A 46 -1.42 2.25 19.78
N PRO A 47 -2.14 2.61 20.87
CA PRO A 47 -3.24 3.57 20.81
C PRO A 47 -2.85 4.95 20.28
N GLU A 48 -1.65 5.44 20.61
CA GLU A 48 -1.13 6.72 20.13
C GLU A 48 -0.81 6.63 18.64
N PHE A 49 -0.26 5.50 18.16
CA PHE A 49 -0.11 5.26 16.72
C PHE A 49 -1.46 5.31 16.01
N GLN A 50 -2.45 4.58 16.51
CA GLN A 50 -3.77 4.53 15.90
C GLN A 50 -4.45 5.89 15.87
N GLN A 51 -4.27 6.71 16.92
CA GLN A 51 -4.78 8.07 16.97
C GLN A 51 -4.11 8.96 15.90
N GLU A 52 -2.79 8.97 15.84
CA GLU A 52 -2.01 9.76 14.86
C GLU A 52 -2.31 9.31 13.42
N PHE A 53 -2.36 7.99 13.18
CA PHE A 53 -2.67 7.41 11.88
C PHE A 53 -4.06 7.83 11.40
N LYS A 54 -5.10 7.67 12.25
CA LYS A 54 -6.47 8.08 11.91
C LYS A 54 -6.59 9.58 11.70
N GLN A 55 -5.86 10.37 12.48
CA GLN A 55 -5.82 11.83 12.32
C GLN A 55 -5.25 12.20 10.95
N LEU A 56 -4.11 11.63 10.56
CA LEU A 56 -3.51 11.90 9.25
C LEU A 56 -4.36 11.38 8.09
N LEU A 57 -4.99 10.22 8.23
CA LEU A 57 -5.93 9.73 7.22
C LEU A 57 -7.09 10.73 7.00
N ARG A 58 -7.66 11.28 8.07
CA ARG A 58 -8.76 12.24 7.99
C ARG A 58 -8.31 13.60 7.50
N ASP A 59 -7.33 14.20 8.19
CA ASP A 59 -6.99 15.62 8.07
C ASP A 59 -6.00 15.89 6.92
N PHE A 60 -5.19 14.89 6.55
CA PHE A 60 -4.17 15.03 5.50
C PHE A 60 -4.49 14.22 4.24
N ALA A 61 -4.95 12.97 4.37
CA ALA A 61 -5.29 12.15 3.20
C ALA A 61 -6.71 12.41 2.66
N GLY A 62 -7.59 13.03 3.46
CA GLY A 62 -8.96 13.36 3.05
C GLY A 62 -9.96 12.21 3.19
N ARG A 63 -9.73 11.28 4.13
CA ARG A 63 -10.62 10.15 4.40
C ARG A 63 -11.82 10.54 5.30
N PRO A 64 -12.98 9.86 5.18
CA PRO A 64 -13.27 8.74 4.29
C PRO A 64 -13.46 9.15 2.83
N THR A 65 -13.08 8.27 1.90
CA THR A 65 -13.38 8.51 0.48
C THR A 65 -14.82 8.13 0.16
N PRO A 66 -15.54 8.86 -0.71
CA PRO A 66 -16.91 8.52 -1.06
C PRO A 66 -17.08 7.13 -1.68
N LEU A 67 -18.20 6.48 -1.37
CA LEU A 67 -18.74 5.38 -2.15
C LEU A 67 -19.82 5.94 -3.09
N PHE A 68 -19.50 6.05 -4.37
CA PHE A 68 -20.29 6.79 -5.35
C PHE A 68 -21.15 5.86 -6.22
N LEU A 69 -22.47 6.04 -6.21
CA LEU A 69 -23.37 5.33 -7.12
C LEU A 69 -23.22 5.84 -8.55
N ALA A 70 -22.59 5.04 -9.41
CA ALA A 70 -22.38 5.38 -10.82
C ALA A 70 -23.63 5.04 -11.65
N GLN A 71 -24.67 5.88 -11.57
CA GLN A 71 -25.98 5.63 -12.19
C GLN A 71 -25.90 5.34 -13.71
N ARG A 72 -25.08 6.10 -14.45
CA ARG A 72 -24.92 5.91 -15.89
C ARG A 72 -24.30 4.56 -16.24
N LEU A 73 -23.20 4.22 -15.56
CA LEU A 73 -22.55 2.92 -15.74
C LEU A 73 -23.50 1.79 -15.33
N SER A 74 -24.25 1.98 -14.25
CA SER A 74 -25.22 1.01 -13.76
C SER A 74 -26.30 0.70 -14.80
N ALA A 75 -26.83 1.73 -15.46
CA ALA A 75 -27.80 1.59 -16.53
C ALA A 75 -27.22 0.89 -17.77
N GLU A 76 -25.96 1.16 -18.11
CA GLU A 76 -25.27 0.56 -19.25
C GLU A 76 -25.04 -0.94 -19.07
N ILE A 77 -24.61 -1.37 -17.89
CA ILE A 77 -24.30 -2.78 -17.62
C ILE A 77 -25.48 -3.59 -17.05
N GLY A 78 -26.60 -2.92 -16.72
CA GLY A 78 -27.78 -3.56 -16.16
C GLY A 78 -27.64 -4.04 -14.71
N THR A 79 -26.71 -3.48 -13.93
CA THR A 79 -26.56 -3.77 -12.48
C THR A 79 -26.08 -2.54 -11.71
N THR A 80 -26.26 -2.52 -10.38
CA THR A 80 -25.88 -1.37 -9.53
C THR A 80 -24.36 -1.33 -9.35
N VAL A 81 -23.72 -0.23 -9.74
CA VAL A 81 -22.26 -0.04 -9.60
C VAL A 81 -21.96 1.08 -8.63
N TYR A 82 -21.19 0.75 -7.60
CA TYR A 82 -20.56 1.71 -6.72
C TYR A 82 -19.06 1.83 -7.03
N LEU A 83 -18.57 3.07 -7.05
CA LEU A 83 -17.15 3.39 -7.19
C LEU A 83 -16.61 3.85 -5.84
N LYS A 84 -15.66 3.11 -5.26
CA LYS A 84 -14.93 3.55 -4.07
C LYS A 84 -13.84 4.54 -4.50
N ARG A 85 -14.03 5.82 -4.18
CA ARG A 85 -13.32 6.96 -4.78
C ARG A 85 -11.94 7.23 -4.19
N GLU A 86 -11.05 6.22 -4.20
CA GLU A 86 -9.65 6.36 -3.78
C GLU A 86 -8.83 7.32 -4.65
N ASP A 87 -9.36 7.71 -5.82
CA ASP A 87 -8.81 8.77 -6.66
C ASP A 87 -8.88 10.16 -6.01
N LEU A 88 -9.78 10.35 -5.03
CA LEU A 88 -9.95 11.61 -4.29
C LEU A 88 -9.03 11.73 -3.06
N CYS A 89 -8.30 10.67 -2.71
CA CYS A 89 -7.29 10.75 -1.67
C CYS A 89 -6.25 11.82 -2.03
N HIS A 90 -5.68 12.50 -1.03
CA HIS A 90 -4.50 13.33 -1.26
C HIS A 90 -3.42 12.52 -1.99
N THR A 91 -2.70 13.16 -2.91
CA THR A 91 -1.79 12.54 -3.92
C THR A 91 -2.48 11.84 -5.09
N GLY A 92 -3.80 11.61 -5.03
CA GLY A 92 -4.63 11.09 -6.13
C GLY A 92 -4.67 9.57 -6.25
N ALA A 93 -4.28 8.84 -5.19
CA ALA A 93 -4.30 7.38 -5.18
C ALA A 93 -4.39 6.79 -3.76
N HIS A 94 -4.80 5.53 -3.69
CA HIS A 94 -4.85 4.71 -2.46
C HIS A 94 -3.50 4.54 -1.75
N LYS A 95 -2.39 4.88 -2.41
CA LYS A 95 -1.02 4.66 -1.91
C LYS A 95 -0.73 5.48 -0.65
N ILE A 96 -1.38 6.64 -0.49
CA ILE A 96 -1.20 7.51 0.67
C ILE A 96 -1.55 6.82 1.99
N ASN A 97 -2.51 5.88 1.99
CA ASN A 97 -2.91 5.12 3.18
C ASN A 97 -1.70 4.35 3.74
N ASN A 98 -1.01 3.65 2.85
CA ASN A 98 0.16 2.84 3.18
C ASN A 98 1.38 3.70 3.53
N THR A 99 1.63 4.79 2.79
CA THR A 99 2.82 5.62 3.05
C THR A 99 2.69 6.38 4.36
N ILE A 100 1.48 6.82 4.76
CA ILE A 100 1.24 7.36 6.11
C ILE A 100 1.51 6.29 7.17
N GLY A 101 1.02 5.07 7.00
CA GLY A 101 1.27 3.99 7.96
C GLY A 101 2.77 3.72 8.13
N GLN A 102 3.48 3.53 7.02
CA GLN A 102 4.92 3.20 7.06
C GLN A 102 5.81 4.37 7.50
N ILE A 103 5.48 5.63 7.19
CA ILE A 103 6.27 6.77 7.68
C ILE A 103 6.17 6.89 9.21
N LEU A 104 5.01 6.59 9.78
CA LEU A 104 4.80 6.57 11.24
C LEU A 104 5.56 5.41 11.91
N VAL A 105 5.62 4.25 11.24
CA VAL A 105 6.47 3.12 11.68
C VAL A 105 7.94 3.52 11.65
N ALA A 106 8.41 4.11 10.54
CA ALA A 106 9.80 4.57 10.41
C ALA A 106 10.20 5.55 11.52
N LYS A 107 9.32 6.51 11.86
CA LYS A 107 9.56 7.45 12.97
C LYS A 107 9.68 6.75 14.32
N ARG A 108 8.83 5.77 14.61
CA ARG A 108 8.87 5.00 15.86
C ARG A 108 10.10 4.09 15.95
N LEU A 109 10.62 3.65 14.80
CA LEU A 109 11.91 2.97 14.68
C LEU A 109 13.12 3.93 14.67
N GLY A 110 12.90 5.24 14.88
CA GLY A 110 13.97 6.25 14.96
C GLY A 110 14.67 6.59 13.64
N LYS A 111 14.11 6.16 12.50
CA LYS A 111 14.75 6.31 11.18
C LYS A 111 14.63 7.76 10.69
N GLN A 112 15.69 8.25 10.05
CA GLN A 112 15.84 9.64 9.60
C GLN A 112 15.75 9.80 8.07
N ARG A 113 15.94 8.70 7.34
CA ARG A 113 15.89 8.64 5.88
C ARG A 113 14.89 7.59 5.43
N ILE A 114 14.23 7.86 4.32
CA ILE A 114 13.33 6.95 3.63
C ILE A 114 13.87 6.66 2.25
N VAL A 115 13.90 5.37 1.90
CA VAL A 115 14.09 4.91 0.54
C VAL A 115 12.81 4.25 0.03
N ALA A 116 12.49 4.44 -1.25
CA ALA A 116 11.40 3.76 -1.92
C ALA A 116 11.72 3.54 -3.40
N GLU A 117 10.94 2.71 -4.06
CA GLU A 117 10.94 2.47 -5.50
C GLU A 117 9.68 3.05 -6.15
N THR A 118 9.68 3.27 -7.46
CA THR A 118 8.43 3.57 -8.17
C THR A 118 8.54 3.23 -9.66
N GLY A 119 7.40 2.85 -10.25
CA GLY A 119 7.25 2.65 -11.70
C GLY A 119 6.50 3.83 -12.29
N ALA A 120 5.16 3.79 -12.29
CA ALA A 120 4.31 4.88 -12.80
C ALA A 120 4.45 6.23 -12.03
N GLY A 121 5.18 6.27 -10.91
CA GLY A 121 5.44 7.50 -10.15
C GLY A 121 4.52 7.73 -8.94
N GLN A 122 3.32 7.15 -8.92
CA GLN A 122 2.34 7.40 -7.85
C GLN A 122 2.81 6.99 -6.44
N HIS A 123 3.57 5.88 -6.31
CA HIS A 123 4.13 5.48 -5.01
C HIS A 123 5.21 6.46 -4.56
N GLY A 124 6.13 6.79 -5.45
CA GLY A 124 7.17 7.78 -5.21
C GLY A 124 6.62 9.16 -4.79
N VAL A 125 5.56 9.64 -5.45
CA VAL A 125 4.89 10.90 -5.07
C VAL A 125 4.27 10.79 -3.68
N ALA A 126 3.57 9.69 -3.35
CA ALA A 126 2.99 9.48 -2.03
C ALA A 126 4.07 9.40 -0.93
N THR A 127 5.19 8.71 -1.19
CA THR A 127 6.33 8.63 -0.26
C THR A 127 6.99 9.99 -0.07
N ALA A 128 7.30 10.71 -1.15
CA ALA A 128 7.86 12.06 -1.07
C ALA A 128 6.97 13.02 -0.29
N THR A 129 5.64 12.92 -0.48
CA THR A 129 4.65 13.74 0.22
C THR A 129 4.70 13.52 1.74
N VAL A 130 4.70 12.25 2.18
CA VAL A 130 4.74 11.97 3.63
C VAL A 130 6.11 12.23 4.24
N CYS A 131 7.20 12.11 3.48
CA CYS A 131 8.54 12.49 3.95
C CYS A 131 8.62 14.00 4.15
N ALA A 132 8.09 14.80 3.21
CA ALA A 132 8.01 16.25 3.34
C ALA A 132 7.18 16.67 4.56
N LEU A 133 6.04 16.01 4.80
CA LEU A 133 5.22 16.22 6.00
C LEU A 133 5.98 15.95 7.30
N MET A 134 6.79 14.89 7.32
CA MET A 134 7.50 14.43 8.52
C MET A 134 8.90 15.03 8.69
N GLY A 135 9.39 15.79 7.71
CA GLY A 135 10.75 16.34 7.71
C GLY A 135 11.84 15.29 7.56
N LEU A 136 11.58 14.20 6.85
CA LEU A 136 12.54 13.10 6.63
C LEU A 136 13.17 13.18 5.23
N GLU A 137 14.44 12.79 5.10
CA GLU A 137 15.10 12.69 3.80
C GLU A 137 14.43 11.61 2.96
N CYS A 138 14.14 11.89 1.68
CA CYS A 138 13.46 10.96 0.79
C CYS A 138 14.28 10.66 -0.47
N ILE A 139 14.56 9.38 -0.71
CA ILE A 139 15.21 8.90 -1.92
C ILE A 139 14.27 7.93 -2.64
N VAL A 140 13.92 8.25 -3.87
CA VAL A 140 13.05 7.42 -4.71
C VAL A 140 13.83 6.89 -5.90
N TYR A 141 13.99 5.57 -5.96
CA TYR A 141 14.54 4.88 -7.13
C TYR A 141 13.44 4.66 -8.16
N MET A 142 13.76 4.92 -9.43
CA MET A 142 12.81 4.80 -10.53
C MET A 142 13.51 4.33 -11.78
N GLY A 143 12.90 3.41 -12.54
CA GLY A 143 13.46 2.92 -13.79
C GLY A 143 13.81 4.07 -14.74
N ALA A 144 15.00 4.06 -15.35
CA ALA A 144 15.43 5.16 -16.21
C ALA A 144 14.46 5.41 -17.39
N ILE A 145 13.86 4.35 -17.94
CA ILE A 145 12.84 4.44 -18.98
C ILE A 145 11.54 5.07 -18.44
N ASP A 146 11.19 4.76 -17.19
CA ASP A 146 9.98 5.28 -16.56
C ASP A 146 10.11 6.77 -16.20
N ILE A 147 11.31 7.24 -15.85
CA ILE A 147 11.57 8.66 -15.52
C ILE A 147 11.17 9.59 -16.68
N GLU A 148 11.56 9.25 -17.91
CA GLU A 148 11.20 10.05 -19.08
C GLU A 148 9.69 9.99 -19.36
N ARG A 149 9.09 8.80 -19.27
CA ARG A 149 7.65 8.59 -19.53
C ARG A 149 6.74 9.24 -18.49
N GLN A 150 7.21 9.35 -17.25
CA GLN A 150 6.43 9.83 -16.11
C GLN A 150 6.97 11.15 -15.55
N LYS A 151 7.58 11.97 -16.43
CA LYS A 151 8.16 13.27 -16.07
C LYS A 151 7.30 14.13 -15.12
N PRO A 152 5.97 14.24 -15.28
CA PRO A 152 5.15 15.01 -14.34
C PRO A 152 5.22 14.50 -12.89
N ASN A 153 5.28 13.19 -12.68
CA ASN A 153 5.42 12.61 -11.33
C ASN A 153 6.86 12.77 -10.79
N VAL A 154 7.87 12.68 -11.66
CA VAL A 154 9.27 12.96 -11.29
C VAL A 154 9.45 14.39 -10.79
N ASP A 155 8.89 15.35 -11.53
CA ASP A 155 8.99 16.76 -11.16
C ASP A 155 8.22 17.04 -9.85
N ARG A 156 7.05 16.42 -9.64
CA ARG A 156 6.32 16.48 -8.35
C ARG A 156 7.15 15.95 -7.18
N MET A 157 7.80 14.80 -7.34
CA MET A 157 8.68 14.24 -6.29
C MET A 157 9.81 15.21 -5.93
N ARG A 158 10.45 15.83 -6.93
CA ARG A 158 11.51 16.82 -6.73
C ARG A 158 11.01 18.09 -6.05
N MET A 159 9.82 18.58 -6.43
CA MET A 159 9.19 19.73 -5.77
C MET A 159 8.88 19.47 -4.29
N LEU A 160 8.59 18.21 -3.93
CA LEU A 160 8.42 17.76 -2.55
C LEU A 160 9.75 17.53 -1.81
N GLY A 161 10.89 17.80 -2.44
CA GLY A 161 12.22 17.65 -1.84
C GLY A 161 12.83 16.26 -1.94
N ALA A 162 12.19 15.31 -2.62
CA ALA A 162 12.74 13.97 -2.78
C ALA A 162 13.84 13.92 -3.86
N LYS A 163 14.89 13.14 -3.59
CA LYS A 163 15.92 12.79 -4.57
C LYS A 163 15.43 11.62 -5.42
N VAL A 164 15.20 11.87 -6.72
CA VAL A 164 14.84 10.81 -7.68
C VAL A 164 16.09 10.26 -8.33
N VAL A 165 16.35 8.97 -8.15
CA VAL A 165 17.56 8.27 -8.65
C VAL A 165 17.18 7.30 -9.77
N PRO A 166 17.78 7.41 -10.97
CA PRO A 166 17.52 6.48 -12.07
C PRO A 166 18.12 5.11 -11.79
N ALA A 167 17.32 4.05 -11.92
CA ALA A 167 17.79 2.68 -12.01
C ALA A 167 18.17 2.39 -13.47
N THR A 168 19.48 2.35 -13.74
CA THR A 168 20.05 2.17 -15.08
C THR A 168 20.48 0.73 -15.36
N SER A 169 20.45 -0.15 -14.36
CA SER A 169 20.75 -1.57 -14.51
C SER A 169 19.62 -2.33 -15.21
N GLY A 170 19.96 -3.45 -15.84
CA GLY A 170 18.98 -4.43 -16.30
C GLY A 170 17.98 -3.86 -17.29
N SER A 171 16.70 -4.10 -17.03
CA SER A 171 15.59 -3.66 -17.90
C SER A 171 15.23 -2.18 -17.73
N GLN A 172 15.80 -1.51 -16.73
CA GLN A 172 15.53 -0.11 -16.38
C GLN A 172 14.06 0.17 -16.07
N THR A 173 13.38 -0.79 -15.43
CA THR A 173 11.97 -0.70 -15.03
C THR A 173 11.81 -0.75 -13.50
N LEU A 174 10.56 -0.81 -13.01
CA LEU A 174 10.22 -0.99 -11.59
C LEU A 174 11.04 -2.11 -10.92
N LYS A 175 11.25 -3.26 -11.59
CA LYS A 175 12.03 -4.38 -11.03
C LYS A 175 13.45 -3.95 -10.66
N ASP A 176 14.10 -3.17 -11.52
CA ASP A 176 15.46 -2.69 -11.29
C ASP A 176 15.49 -1.61 -10.21
N ALA A 177 14.48 -0.74 -10.16
CA ALA A 177 14.30 0.23 -9.09
C ALA A 177 14.13 -0.43 -7.70
N THR A 178 13.37 -1.52 -7.61
CA THR A 178 13.24 -2.32 -6.39
C THR A 178 14.60 -2.86 -5.92
N ASN A 179 15.40 -3.40 -6.84
CA ASN A 179 16.74 -3.92 -6.51
C ASN A 179 17.66 -2.81 -5.97
N GLU A 180 17.66 -1.64 -6.59
CA GLU A 180 18.46 -0.50 -6.15
C GLU A 180 18.00 0.04 -4.78
N ALA A 181 16.69 0.12 -4.54
CA ALA A 181 16.14 0.52 -3.24
C ALA A 181 16.53 -0.47 -2.13
N MET A 182 16.45 -1.78 -2.39
CA MET A 182 16.89 -2.80 -1.44
C MET A 182 18.39 -2.73 -1.18
N ARG A 183 19.23 -2.55 -2.21
CA ARG A 183 20.68 -2.36 -2.03
C ARG A 183 20.99 -1.14 -1.18
N HIS A 184 20.29 -0.03 -1.41
CA HIS A 184 20.42 1.18 -0.60
C HIS A 184 20.12 0.89 0.87
N TRP A 185 19.02 0.17 1.14
CA TRP A 185 18.62 -0.16 2.51
C TRP A 185 19.62 -1.08 3.20
N ILE A 186 20.20 -2.06 2.48
CA ILE A 186 21.28 -2.92 2.98
C ILE A 186 22.51 -2.09 3.36
N SER A 187 22.88 -1.12 2.53
CA SER A 187 24.06 -0.27 2.79
C SER A 187 23.84 0.78 3.89
N ASN A 188 22.60 1.08 4.25
CA ASN A 188 22.23 2.11 5.24
C ASN A 188 21.21 1.58 6.27
N PRO A 189 21.52 0.50 7.01
CA PRO A 189 20.51 -0.22 7.81
C PRO A 189 20.08 0.52 9.09
N THR A 190 20.91 1.43 9.60
CA THR A 190 20.71 2.10 10.88
C THR A 190 19.73 3.26 10.80
N ASP A 191 19.90 4.15 9.82
CA ASP A 191 19.18 5.42 9.70
C ASP A 191 18.07 5.41 8.65
N THR A 192 18.00 4.38 7.81
CA THR A 192 17.11 4.34 6.64
C THR A 192 16.00 3.28 6.79
N HIS A 193 14.77 3.65 6.45
CA HIS A 193 13.64 2.74 6.29
C HIS A 193 13.24 2.61 4.82
N TYR A 194 12.87 1.41 4.39
CA TYR A 194 12.35 1.15 3.05
C TYR A 194 10.82 1.18 3.05
N ILE A 195 10.20 2.18 2.41
CA ILE A 195 8.74 2.22 2.24
C ILE A 195 8.35 1.50 0.95
N ILE A 196 7.82 0.29 1.08
CA ILE A 196 7.34 -0.50 -0.06
C ILE A 196 5.92 -0.11 -0.47
N GLY A 197 5.63 -0.09 -1.78
CA GLY A 197 4.33 0.35 -2.33
C GLY A 197 3.31 -0.75 -2.61
N SER A 198 3.64 -1.99 -2.24
CA SER A 198 3.01 -3.21 -2.75
C SER A 198 2.78 -4.23 -1.62
N VAL A 199 1.86 -5.17 -1.80
CA VAL A 199 1.74 -6.35 -0.91
C VAL A 199 2.66 -7.50 -1.34
N VAL A 200 3.59 -7.22 -2.26
CA VAL A 200 4.65 -8.14 -2.67
C VAL A 200 5.94 -7.72 -1.97
N GLY A 201 6.55 -8.63 -1.24
CA GLY A 201 7.79 -8.41 -0.49
C GLY A 201 7.97 -9.47 0.60
N PRO A 202 9.11 -9.45 1.32
CA PRO A 202 9.28 -10.33 2.46
C PRO A 202 8.34 -9.92 3.60
N HIS A 203 7.89 -10.90 4.38
CA HIS A 203 7.24 -10.62 5.67
C HIS A 203 8.13 -9.68 6.51
N PRO A 204 7.58 -8.63 7.17
CA PRO A 204 6.15 -8.36 7.40
C PRO A 204 5.45 -7.45 6.38
N TYR A 205 6.11 -7.03 5.31
CA TYR A 205 5.55 -6.02 4.39
C TYR A 205 4.17 -6.37 3.82
N PRO A 206 3.90 -7.60 3.31
CA PRO A 206 2.59 -7.94 2.77
C PRO A 206 1.44 -7.75 3.78
N ASP A 207 1.63 -8.19 5.03
CA ASP A 207 0.64 -8.05 6.09
C ASP A 207 0.47 -6.58 6.50
N MET A 208 1.58 -5.88 6.76
CA MET A 208 1.57 -4.48 7.16
C MET A 208 0.88 -3.57 6.12
N VAL A 209 1.21 -3.75 4.83
CA VAL A 209 0.61 -2.99 3.73
C VAL A 209 -0.89 -3.29 3.61
N ALA A 210 -1.29 -4.57 3.72
CA ALA A 210 -2.69 -4.96 3.68
C ALA A 210 -3.49 -4.33 4.82
N ARG A 211 -2.95 -4.29 6.05
CA ARG A 211 -3.58 -3.63 7.20
C ARG A 211 -3.76 -2.13 6.99
N PHE A 212 -2.74 -1.41 6.51
CA PHE A 212 -2.89 0.02 6.24
C PHE A 212 -3.89 0.32 5.11
N GLN A 213 -4.01 -0.58 4.13
CA GLN A 213 -5.00 -0.45 3.05
C GLN A 213 -6.41 -0.92 3.45
N SER A 214 -6.57 -1.66 4.55
CA SER A 214 -7.86 -2.22 5.00
C SER A 214 -8.92 -1.16 5.30
N ILE A 215 -8.50 0.10 5.52
CA ILE A 215 -9.42 1.24 5.68
C ILE A 215 -10.38 1.39 4.49
N ILE A 216 -9.96 0.98 3.29
CA ILE A 216 -10.80 1.02 2.08
C ILE A 216 -12.06 0.17 2.26
N SER A 217 -11.91 -1.09 2.67
CA SER A 217 -13.06 -1.98 2.91
C SER A 217 -13.83 -1.62 4.18
N ALA A 218 -13.15 -1.17 5.25
CA ALA A 218 -13.81 -0.73 6.47
C ALA A 218 -14.80 0.42 6.21
N GLU A 219 -14.38 1.43 5.44
CA GLU A 219 -15.27 2.52 5.02
C GLU A 219 -16.36 2.04 4.09
N THR A 220 -16.03 1.16 3.14
CA THR A 220 -17.01 0.61 2.17
C THR A 220 -18.15 -0.11 2.88
N ILE A 221 -17.86 -0.88 3.94
CA ILE A 221 -18.87 -1.56 4.75
C ILE A 221 -19.84 -0.55 5.38
N SER A 222 -19.31 0.49 6.03
CA SER A 222 -20.12 1.50 6.69
C SER A 222 -20.97 2.29 5.70
N GLN A 223 -20.39 2.64 4.54
CA GLN A 223 -21.05 3.41 3.49
C GLN A 223 -22.12 2.59 2.76
N LEU A 224 -21.87 1.30 2.48
CA LEU A 224 -22.89 0.42 1.91
C LEU A 224 -24.07 0.24 2.85
N LEU A 225 -23.80 0.07 4.15
CA LEU A 225 -24.85 -0.06 5.17
C LEU A 225 -25.73 1.19 5.21
N GLU A 226 -25.13 2.36 5.18
CA GLU A 226 -25.84 3.65 5.13
C GLU A 226 -26.67 3.81 3.84
N GLN A 227 -26.10 3.49 2.67
CA GLN A 227 -26.74 3.76 1.38
C GLN A 227 -27.76 2.69 0.95
N THR A 228 -27.62 1.45 1.43
CA THR A 228 -28.41 0.30 0.94
C THR A 228 -29.06 -0.53 2.03
N GLY A 229 -28.75 -0.27 3.30
CA GLY A 229 -29.17 -1.12 4.42
C GLY A 229 -28.43 -2.46 4.50
N ARG A 230 -27.41 -2.69 3.65
CA ARG A 230 -26.59 -3.91 3.62
C ARG A 230 -25.11 -3.56 3.82
N ALA A 231 -24.41 -4.30 4.68
CA ALA A 231 -22.97 -4.14 4.90
C ALA A 231 -22.10 -4.79 3.82
N THR A 232 -22.68 -5.72 3.04
CA THR A 232 -21.97 -6.54 2.06
C THR A 232 -22.52 -6.34 0.64
N PRO A 233 -21.63 -6.15 -0.36
CA PRO A 233 -22.02 -6.17 -1.77
C PRO A 233 -22.06 -7.60 -2.29
N ASP A 234 -22.63 -7.82 -3.48
CA ASP A 234 -22.58 -9.13 -4.12
C ASP A 234 -21.19 -9.41 -4.74
N PHE A 235 -20.51 -8.35 -5.19
CA PHE A 235 -19.17 -8.42 -5.78
C PHE A 235 -18.27 -7.27 -5.28
N VAL A 236 -16.98 -7.53 -5.12
CA VAL A 236 -15.95 -6.51 -4.99
C VAL A 236 -14.92 -6.72 -6.10
N LEU A 237 -14.73 -5.71 -6.93
CA LEU A 237 -13.81 -5.74 -8.07
C LEU A 237 -12.63 -4.80 -7.80
N ALA A 238 -11.40 -5.28 -8.00
CA ALA A 238 -10.20 -4.46 -7.86
C ALA A 238 -9.11 -4.91 -8.84
N CYS A 239 -8.28 -3.98 -9.31
CA CYS A 239 -7.19 -4.32 -10.21
C CYS A 239 -5.98 -4.88 -9.44
N VAL A 240 -5.25 -5.83 -10.02
CA VAL A 240 -4.07 -6.43 -9.40
C VAL A 240 -2.85 -6.23 -10.29
N GLY A 241 -1.97 -5.33 -9.82
CA GLY A 241 -0.55 -5.31 -10.17
C GLY A 241 0.25 -5.85 -8.98
N GLY A 242 0.75 -4.95 -8.13
CA GLY A 242 1.32 -5.31 -6.82
C GLY A 242 0.29 -5.63 -5.72
N GLY A 243 -1.00 -5.64 -6.04
CA GLY A 243 -2.08 -6.11 -5.16
C GLY A 243 -2.55 -5.19 -4.02
N SER A 244 -1.87 -4.09 -3.67
CA SER A 244 -2.18 -3.33 -2.45
C SER A 244 -3.59 -2.72 -2.40
N ASN A 245 -4.13 -2.24 -3.53
CA ASN A 245 -5.51 -1.73 -3.59
C ASN A 245 -6.53 -2.87 -3.39
N ALA A 246 -6.31 -4.00 -4.06
CA ALA A 246 -7.18 -5.16 -3.98
C ALA A 246 -7.17 -5.76 -2.57
N ALA A 247 -5.99 -5.91 -1.96
CA ALA A 247 -5.86 -6.35 -0.58
C ALA A 247 -6.68 -5.46 0.38
N GLY A 248 -6.58 -4.13 0.23
CA GLY A 248 -7.37 -3.20 1.03
C GLY A 248 -8.89 -3.28 0.79
N ALA A 249 -9.30 -3.39 -0.48
CA ALA A 249 -10.70 -3.49 -0.87
C ALA A 249 -11.34 -4.84 -0.47
N PHE A 250 -10.55 -5.91 -0.38
CA PHE A 250 -11.02 -7.25 -0.04
C PHE A 250 -10.91 -7.58 1.45
N TYR A 251 -10.04 -6.90 2.19
CA TYR A 251 -9.60 -7.27 3.55
C TYR A 251 -10.73 -7.74 4.48
N HIS A 252 -11.78 -6.93 4.64
CA HIS A 252 -12.89 -7.24 5.56
C HIS A 252 -13.96 -8.17 4.98
N TYR A 253 -13.85 -8.53 3.70
CA TYR A 253 -14.77 -9.44 3.00
C TYR A 253 -14.18 -10.83 2.77
N LEU A 254 -12.94 -11.09 3.20
CA LEU A 254 -12.25 -12.38 2.96
C LEU A 254 -13.02 -13.56 3.56
N ASP A 255 -13.59 -13.38 4.75
CA ASP A 255 -14.38 -14.40 5.44
C ASP A 255 -15.89 -14.36 5.10
N GLU A 256 -16.31 -13.52 4.13
CA GLU A 256 -17.71 -13.34 3.76
C GLU A 256 -18.07 -14.22 2.56
N PRO A 257 -18.64 -15.43 2.75
CA PRO A 257 -18.84 -16.41 1.68
C PRO A 257 -19.82 -15.95 0.60
N ASN A 258 -20.66 -14.96 0.92
CA ASN A 258 -21.64 -14.40 0.00
C ASN A 258 -21.08 -13.24 -0.85
N VAL A 259 -19.86 -12.77 -0.58
CA VAL A 259 -19.22 -11.68 -1.32
C VAL A 259 -18.23 -12.29 -2.32
N ARG A 260 -18.45 -12.06 -3.62
CA ARG A 260 -17.52 -12.54 -4.65
C ARG A 260 -16.41 -11.53 -4.90
N LEU A 261 -15.18 -11.91 -4.58
CA LEU A 261 -13.99 -11.08 -4.78
C LEU A 261 -13.37 -11.37 -6.15
N ILE A 262 -13.21 -10.33 -6.98
CA ILE A 262 -12.67 -10.45 -8.34
C ILE A 262 -11.47 -9.54 -8.50
N ALA A 263 -10.32 -10.16 -8.69
CA ALA A 263 -9.05 -9.52 -9.03
C ALA A 263 -8.88 -9.44 -10.56
N ALA A 264 -8.73 -8.23 -11.10
CA ALA A 264 -8.46 -8.02 -12.53
C ALA A 264 -6.97 -7.71 -12.77
N GLU A 265 -6.23 -8.62 -13.38
CA GLU A 265 -4.84 -8.41 -13.78
C GLU A 265 -4.73 -7.87 -15.22
N ALA A 266 -3.62 -7.22 -15.55
CA ALA A 266 -3.35 -6.78 -16.90
C ALA A 266 -3.00 -7.99 -17.77
N ALA A 267 -3.70 -8.18 -18.90
CA ALA A 267 -3.33 -9.21 -19.87
C ALA A 267 -1.93 -8.91 -20.43
N ALA A 268 -0.99 -9.84 -20.23
CA ALA A 268 0.29 -9.77 -20.93
C ALA A 268 0.02 -9.79 -22.44
N HIS A 269 0.70 -8.94 -23.23
CA HIS A 269 0.67 -9.07 -24.68
C HIS A 269 1.23 -10.44 -25.04
N ALA A 270 0.39 -11.32 -25.58
CA ALA A 270 0.83 -12.47 -26.35
C ALA A 270 1.40 -11.93 -27.68
N GLY A 271 2.71 -11.64 -27.67
CA GLY A 271 3.51 -11.39 -28.85
C GLY A 271 4.34 -12.62 -29.18
#